data_AF-A0A929NJ63-F1
#
_entry.id   AF-A0A929NJ63-F1
#
_cell.length_a   1.000
_cell.length_b   1.000
_cell.length_c   1.000
_cell.angle_alpha   90.00
_cell.angle_beta   90.00
_cell.angle_gamma   90.00
#
_symmetry.space_group_name_H-M   'P 1'
#
loop_
_entity.id
_entity.type
_entity.pdbx_description
1 polymer ?
#
loop_
_entity_poly.entity_id
_entity_poly.type
_entity_poly.pdbx_seq_one_letter_code
_entity_poly.pdbx_strand_id
1 'polypeptide(L)' 'MRGLLMSVNLVVGLLLLSACATESDTFDDKRRGQSFVCHKQKQTLSLSNADFLRHLDHGDSAGPCPYEQ' A
#
# COMPACT_ATOMS: atom_id res chain seq x y z
N MET A 1 33.72 37.64 -6.19
CA MET A 1 32.29 37.23 -6.12
C MET A 1 31.96 36.16 -7.18
N ARG A 2 32.72 35.05 -7.24
CA ARG A 2 32.51 33.96 -8.22
C ARG A 2 32.15 32.60 -7.57
N GLY A 3 32.35 32.46 -6.26
CA GLY A 3 32.04 31.24 -5.51
C GLY A 3 30.57 31.08 -5.10
N LEU A 4 29.77 32.16 -5.13
CA LEU A 4 28.36 32.11 -4.74
C LEU A 4 27.45 31.58 -5.87
N LEU A 5 27.86 31.69 -7.14
CA LEU A 5 27.08 31.14 -8.27
C LEU A 5 27.21 29.60 -8.37
N MET A 6 28.37 29.03 -8.08
CA MET A 6 28.59 27.58 -8.13
C MET A 6 27.85 26.84 -7.00
N SER A 7 27.66 27.47 -5.85
CA SER A 7 26.90 26.90 -4.73
C SER A 7 25.39 26.94 -4.96
N VAL A 8 24.85 27.96 -5.63
CA VAL A 8 23.41 28.04 -5.97
C VAL A 8 23.03 26.98 -7.00
N ASN A 9 23.87 26.73 -8.02
CA ASN A 9 23.61 25.69 -9.02
C ASN A 9 23.62 24.27 -8.43
N LEU A 10 24.49 24.02 -7.43
CA LEU A 10 24.56 22.73 -6.73
C LEU A 10 23.31 22.47 -5.88
N VAL A 11 22.78 23.51 -5.21
CA VAL A 11 21.58 23.40 -4.36
C VAL A 11 20.30 23.23 -5.21
N VAL A 12 20.22 23.90 -6.38
CA VAL A 12 19.11 23.73 -7.33
C VAL A 12 19.10 22.33 -7.95
N GLY A 13 20.28 21.75 -8.23
CA GLY A 13 20.38 20.38 -8.73
C GLY A 13 19.93 19.31 -7.72
N LEU A 14 20.15 19.54 -6.42
CA LEU A 14 19.80 18.59 -5.36
C LEU A 14 18.30 18.56 -5.04
N LEU A 15 17.58 19.66 -5.28
CA LEU A 15 16.13 19.78 -5.03
C LEU A 15 15.26 19.06 -6.08
N LEU A 16 15.83 18.65 -7.22
CA LEU A 16 15.09 18.03 -8.34
C LEU A 16 15.07 16.48 -8.32
N LEU A 17 15.75 15.83 -7.36
CA LEU A 17 15.80 14.37 -7.28
C LEU A 17 14.69 13.72 -6.43
N SER A 18 13.77 14.48 -5.84
CA SER A 18 12.74 13.91 -4.94
C SER A 18 11.39 13.60 -5.60
N ALA A 19 11.28 13.65 -6.92
CA ALA A 19 9.98 13.54 -7.61
C ALA A 19 9.50 12.10 -7.92
N CYS A 20 10.16 11.06 -7.42
CA CYS A 20 9.73 9.66 -7.63
C CYS A 20 9.67 8.89 -6.31
N ALA A 21 8.84 9.35 -5.37
CA ALA A 21 8.34 8.53 -4.27
C ALA A 21 6.81 8.66 -4.23
N THR A 22 6.15 8.10 -5.26
CA THR A 22 4.69 7.97 -5.29
C THR A 22 4.30 6.64 -4.66
N GLU A 23 4.48 6.54 -3.36
CA GLU A 23 3.96 5.44 -2.54
C GLU A 23 2.53 5.80 -2.10
N SER A 24 1.54 5.54 -2.96
CA SER A 24 0.13 5.90 -2.71
C SER A 24 -0.86 4.73 -2.77
N ASP A 25 -0.38 3.50 -2.98
CA ASP A 25 -1.27 2.36 -3.29
C ASP A 25 -2.14 1.88 -2.10
N THR A 26 -1.83 2.27 -0.86
CA THR A 26 -2.53 1.74 0.33
C THR A 26 -3.70 2.61 0.81
N PHE A 27 -3.77 3.87 0.39
CA PHE A 27 -4.79 4.80 0.91
C PHE A 27 -6.11 4.75 0.16
N ASP A 28 -6.06 4.55 -1.17
CA ASP A 28 -7.26 4.38 -1.99
C ASP A 28 -8.05 3.13 -1.61
N ASP A 29 -7.34 2.05 -1.28
CA ASP A 29 -7.97 0.78 -0.94
C ASP A 29 -8.75 0.85 0.40
N LYS A 30 -8.24 1.61 1.37
CA LYS A 30 -8.97 1.93 2.61
C LYS A 30 -10.29 2.68 2.37
N ARG A 31 -10.38 3.46 1.28
CA ARG A 31 -11.60 4.21 0.90
C ARG A 31 -12.53 3.44 -0.04
N ARG A 32 -12.01 2.51 -0.85
CA ARG A 32 -12.76 1.82 -1.92
C ARG A 32 -13.38 0.48 -1.52
N GLY A 33 -13.16 0.05 -0.28
CA GLY A 33 -13.84 -1.09 0.31
C GLY A 33 -12.86 -2.22 0.58
N GLN A 34 -12.73 -2.56 1.86
CA GLN A 34 -12.00 -3.74 2.31
C GLN A 34 -12.92 -4.95 2.19
N SER A 35 -12.36 -6.08 1.79
CA SER A 35 -13.07 -7.36 1.69
C SER A 35 -12.61 -8.30 2.80
N PHE A 36 -13.50 -9.19 3.25
CA PHE A 36 -13.21 -10.12 4.34
C PHE A 36 -12.98 -11.54 3.83
N VAL A 37 -12.05 -12.27 4.43
CA VAL A 37 -11.88 -13.72 4.24
C VAL A 37 -11.76 -14.45 5.58
N CYS A 38 -12.09 -15.74 5.58
CA CYS A 38 -11.83 -16.67 6.66
C CYS A 38 -10.57 -17.47 6.36
N HIS A 39 -9.49 -17.10 7.03
CA HIS A 39 -8.18 -17.73 6.92
C HIS A 39 -8.11 -18.98 7.78
N LYS A 40 -7.75 -20.11 7.16
CA LYS A 40 -7.59 -21.42 7.83
C LYS A 40 -8.78 -21.83 8.71
N GLN A 41 -9.99 -21.40 8.36
CA GLN A 41 -11.22 -21.62 9.15
C GLN A 41 -11.16 -21.08 10.59
N LYS A 42 -10.22 -20.19 10.91
CA LYS A 42 -9.93 -19.74 12.28
C LYS A 42 -9.99 -18.23 12.44
N GLN A 43 -9.54 -17.49 11.44
CA GLN A 43 -9.33 -16.06 11.58
C GLN A 43 -10.02 -15.28 10.46
N THR A 44 -10.85 -14.30 10.83
CA THR A 44 -11.37 -13.32 9.88
C THR A 44 -10.31 -12.26 9.61
N LEU A 45 -9.93 -12.06 8.35
CA LEU A 45 -9.00 -11.02 7.92
C LEU A 45 -9.76 -9.94 7.11
N SER A 46 -9.41 -8.67 7.35
CA SER A 46 -9.82 -7.54 6.49
C SER A 46 -8.69 -7.25 5.52
N LEU A 47 -8.97 -7.30 4.22
CA LEU A 47 -7.97 -7.25 3.17
C LEU A 47 -8.28 -6.15 2.15
N SER A 48 -7.23 -5.73 1.45
CA SER A 48 -7.40 -4.99 0.22
C SER A 48 -8.11 -5.81 -0.84
N ASN A 49 -8.68 -5.16 -1.86
CA ASN A 49 -9.30 -5.91 -2.95
C ASN A 49 -8.27 -6.71 -3.76
N ALA A 50 -7.06 -6.19 -3.90
CA ALA A 50 -5.95 -6.90 -4.54
C ALA A 50 -5.56 -8.15 -3.74
N ASP A 51 -5.49 -8.04 -2.41
CA ASP A 51 -5.13 -9.15 -1.53
C ASP A 51 -6.25 -10.17 -1.40
N PHE A 52 -7.52 -9.74 -1.45
CA PHE A 52 -8.68 -10.61 -1.35
C PHE A 52 -8.64 -11.73 -2.39
N LEU A 53 -8.42 -11.40 -3.67
CA LEU A 53 -8.35 -12.39 -4.75
C LEU A 53 -7.20 -13.39 -4.55
N ARG A 54 -6.05 -12.89 -4.09
CA ARG A 54 -4.89 -13.75 -3.81
C ARG A 54 -5.13 -14.70 -2.64
N HIS A 55 -5.84 -14.26 -1.61
CA HIS A 55 -6.22 -15.12 -0.50
C HIS A 55 -7.20 -16.22 -0.93
N LEU A 56 -8.15 -15.92 -1.82
CA LEU A 56 -9.03 -16.94 -2.39
C LEU A 56 -8.27 -17.98 -3.23
N ASP A 57 -7.31 -17.56 -4.05
CA ASP A 57 -6.46 -18.46 -4.84
C ASP A 57 -5.60 -19.38 -3.96
N HIS A 58 -5.22 -18.89 -2.77
CA HIS A 58 -4.50 -19.66 -1.76
C HIS A 58 -5.39 -20.57 -0.90
N GLY A 59 -6.70 -20.54 -1.08
CA GLY A 59 -7.66 -21.44 -0.40
C GLY A 59 -8.35 -20.87 0.84
N ASP A 60 -8.28 -19.56 1.08
CA ASP A 60 -9.14 -18.92 2.08
C ASP A 60 -10.59 -18.83 1.58
N SER A 61 -11.55 -18.79 2.50
CA SER A 61 -12.97 -18.66 2.16
C SER A 61 -13.39 -17.19 2.14
N ALA A 62 -14.20 -16.79 1.15
CA ALA A 62 -14.77 -15.44 1.12
C ALA A 62 -15.71 -15.20 2.32
N GLY A 63 -15.61 -14.02 2.92
CA GLY A 63 -16.42 -13.59 4.07
C GLY A 63 -15.79 -13.90 5.43
N PRO A 64 -16.46 -13.50 6.53
CA PRO A 64 -15.99 -13.77 7.89
C PRO A 64 -16.05 -15.26 8.24
N CYS A 65 -15.27 -15.69 9.23
CA CYS A 65 -15.41 -17.02 9.79
C CYS A 65 -16.76 -17.21 10.49
N PRO A 66 -17.31 -18.44 10.49
CA PRO A 66 -18.48 -18.77 11.29
C PRO A 66 -18.18 -18.56 12.79
N TYR A 67 -19.20 -18.19 13.56
CA TYR A 67 -19.10 -17.91 15.01
C TYR A 67 -18.85 -19.15 15.88
N GLU A 68 -18.86 -20.35 15.30
CA GLU A 68 -18.62 -21.62 16.00
C GLU A 68 -17.18 -22.09 15.72
N GLN A 69 -16.28 -21.86 16.68
CA GLN A 69 -14.94 -22.46 16.72
C GLN A 69 -14.66 -23.02 18.11
#